data_AF-A0A239L0V5-F1
#
_entry.id   AF-A0A239L0V5-F1
#
_cell.length_a   1.000
_cell.length_b   1.000
_cell.length_c   1.000
_cell.angle_alpha   90.00
_cell.angle_beta   90.00
_cell.angle_gamma   90.00
#
_symmetry.space_group_name_H-M   'P 1'
#
loop_
_entity.id
_entity.type
_entity.pdbx_description
1 polymer ?
#
loop_
_entity_poly.entity_id
_entity_poly.type
_entity_poly.pdbx_seq_one_letter_code
_entity_poly.pdbx_strand_id
1 'polypeptide(L)'
;RYCRKVKKGGRDLAHIDDETRHEVRKDAKKLRYASEFFASLFERKRERRRHKRFISALENLQDQLGALNDLATAPQLLKQLGLADDPDAARLLAEGKREALLEAAVDAHEDLIDMKQFWR
;
A
#
# COMPACT_ATOMS: atom_id res chain seq x y z
N ARG A 1 14.74 9.21 1.14
CA ARG A 1 14.33 9.14 -0.30
C ARG A 1 12.94 8.52 -0.46
N TYR A 2 12.71 7.27 -0.04
CA TYR A 2 11.43 6.57 -0.23
C TYR A 2 10.24 7.21 0.53
N CYS A 3 10.44 7.70 1.76
CA CYS A 3 9.39 8.44 2.48
C CYS A 3 8.83 9.61 1.67
N ARG A 4 9.67 10.45 1.06
CA ARG A 4 9.20 11.56 0.21
C ARG A 4 8.44 11.06 -1.02
N LYS A 5 8.86 9.95 -1.62
CA LYS A 5 8.19 9.36 -2.77
C LYS A 5 6.81 8.83 -2.42
N VAL A 6 6.67 8.06 -1.33
CA VAL A 6 5.37 7.60 -0.83
C VAL A 6 4.45 8.78 -0.50
N LYS A 7 4.98 9.81 0.19
CA LYS A 7 4.22 11.01 0.53
C LYS A 7 3.74 11.80 -0.70
N LYS A 8 4.54 11.88 -1.77
CA LYS A 8 4.18 12.62 -2.98
C LYS A 8 3.29 11.79 -3.91
N GLY A 9 3.66 10.53 -4.14
CA GLY A 9 2.99 9.63 -5.08
C GLY A 9 1.62 9.19 -4.60
N GLY A 10 1.38 9.12 -3.29
CA GLY A 10 0.07 8.74 -2.76
C GLY A 10 -0.91 9.91 -2.52
N ARG A 11 -0.59 11.15 -2.92
CA ARG A 11 -1.50 12.30 -2.68
C ARG A 11 -2.83 12.20 -3.41
N ASP A 12 -2.88 11.41 -4.47
CA ASP A 12 -4.03 11.32 -5.35
C ASP A 12 -4.36 9.86 -5.69
N LEU A 13 -4.23 8.96 -4.70
CA LEU A 13 -4.43 7.52 -4.87
C LEU A 13 -5.78 7.16 -5.49
N ALA A 14 -6.80 7.99 -5.29
CA ALA A 14 -8.13 7.81 -5.86
C ALA A 14 -8.16 8.00 -7.39
N HIS A 15 -7.43 8.99 -7.92
CA HIS A 15 -7.56 9.41 -9.33
C HIS A 15 -6.40 8.97 -10.24
N ILE A 16 -5.28 8.50 -9.68
CA ILE A 16 -4.18 7.97 -10.49
C ILE A 16 -4.47 6.57 -11.05
N ASP A 17 -3.76 6.18 -12.10
CA ASP A 17 -3.86 4.85 -12.70
C ASP A 17 -3.25 3.73 -11.82
N ASP A 18 -3.56 2.48 -12.17
CA ASP A 18 -3.12 1.30 -11.42
C ASP A 18 -1.60 1.11 -11.45
N GLU A 19 -0.93 1.50 -12.53
CA GLU A 19 0.53 1.42 -12.65
C GLU A 19 1.22 2.39 -11.69
N THR A 20 0.71 3.61 -11.59
CA THR A 20 1.20 4.62 -10.66
C THR A 20 0.94 4.20 -9.20
N ARG A 21 -0.25 3.66 -8.89
CA ARG A 21 -0.52 3.05 -7.57
C ARG A 21 0.49 1.94 -7.25
N HIS A 22 0.81 1.10 -8.23
CA HIS A 22 1.78 0.02 -8.07
C HIS A 22 3.20 0.53 -7.79
N GLU A 23 3.63 1.62 -8.41
CA GLU A 23 4.92 2.26 -8.10
C GLU A 23 4.95 2.82 -6.67
N VAL A 24 3.86 3.43 -6.20
CA VAL A 24 3.73 3.86 -4.79
C VAL A 24 3.89 2.67 -3.85
N ARG A 25 3.27 1.53 -4.18
CA ARG A 25 3.39 0.29 -3.40
C ARG A 25 4.84 -0.23 -3.36
N LYS A 26 5.57 -0.19 -4.48
CA LYS A 26 7.00 -0.56 -4.52
C LYS A 26 7.83 0.33 -3.61
N ASP A 27 7.60 1.64 -3.63
CA ASP A 27 8.30 2.58 -2.75
C ASP A 27 7.92 2.39 -1.27
N ALA A 28 6.65 2.07 -0.97
CA ALA A 28 6.19 1.74 0.38
C ALA A 28 6.85 0.47 0.92
N LYS A 29 6.96 -0.60 0.11
CA LYS A 29 7.72 -1.81 0.46
C LYS A 29 9.18 -1.51 0.79
N LYS A 30 9.86 -0.74 -0.07
CA LYS A 30 11.26 -0.33 0.16
C LYS A 30 11.39 0.47 1.45
N LEU A 31 10.43 1.35 1.74
CA LEU A 31 10.42 2.11 2.98
C LEU A 31 10.21 1.23 4.21
N ARG A 32 9.30 0.24 4.15
CA ARG A 32 9.08 -0.72 5.24
C ARG A 32 10.34 -1.54 5.50
N TYR A 33 10.95 -2.13 4.48
CA TYR A 33 12.17 -2.92 4.64
C TYR A 33 13.32 -2.09 5.23
N ALA A 34 13.52 -0.86 4.76
CA ALA A 34 14.50 0.03 5.36
C ALA A 34 14.18 0.33 6.83
N SER A 35 12.90 0.56 7.15
CA SER A 35 12.48 0.90 8.51
C SER A 35 12.63 -0.30 9.46
N GLU A 36 12.30 -1.51 9.01
CA GLU A 36 12.51 -2.76 9.75
C GLU A 36 14.00 -3.05 9.95
N PHE A 37 14.83 -2.85 8.92
CA PHE A 37 16.28 -3.03 9.00
C PHE A 37 16.92 -2.16 10.10
N PHE A 38 16.49 -0.91 10.21
CA PHE A 38 17.00 0.03 11.22
C PHE A 38 16.27 -0.07 12.57
N ALA A 39 15.40 -1.07 12.79
CA ALA A 39 14.64 -1.19 14.03
C ALA A 39 15.51 -1.26 15.29
N SER A 40 16.71 -1.83 15.20
CA SER A 40 17.66 -1.96 16.30
C SER A 40 18.25 -0.62 16.76
N LEU A 41 18.22 0.43 15.93
CA LEU A 41 18.72 1.76 16.30
C LEU A 41 17.81 2.48 17.31
N PHE A 42 16.60 1.98 17.57
CA PHE A 42 15.65 2.58 18.49
C PHE A 42 15.73 1.95 19.90
N GLU A 43 16.58 2.53 20.74
CA GLU A 43 16.83 2.02 22.09
C GLU A 43 15.88 2.57 23.15
N ARG A 44 15.25 3.73 22.91
CA ARG A 44 14.31 4.29 23.88
C ARG A 44 12.92 3.71 23.68
N LYS A 45 12.22 3.42 24.79
CA LYS A 45 10.85 2.90 24.80
C LYS A 45 9.89 3.73 23.94
N ARG A 46 10.04 5.06 23.95
CA ARG A 46 9.24 5.99 23.15
C ARG A 46 9.51 5.86 21.65
N GLU A 47 10.78 5.73 21.27
CA GLU A 47 11.20 5.59 19.87
C GLU A 47 10.72 4.25 19.30
N ARG A 48 10.91 3.14 20.03
CA ARG A 48 10.37 1.83 19.64
C ARG A 48 8.86 1.84 19.42
N ARG A 49 8.11 2.50 20.31
CA ARG A 49 6.65 2.62 20.17
C ARG A 49 6.25 3.39 18.92
N ARG A 50 6.97 4.46 18.58
CA ARG A 50 6.73 5.26 17.36
C ARG A 50 7.09 4.47 16.11
N HIS A 51 8.23 3.78 16.12
CA HIS A 51 8.66 2.91 15.04
C HIS A 51 7.63 1.81 14.77
N LYS A 52 7.16 1.09 15.80
CA LYS A 52 6.11 0.07 15.65
C LYS A 52 4.84 0.62 15.00
N ARG A 53 4.35 1.78 15.48
CA ARG A 53 3.18 2.45 14.89
C ARG A 53 3.41 2.78 13.41
N PHE A 54 4.59 3.27 13.07
CA PHE A 54 4.96 3.59 11.70
C PHE A 54 5.01 2.37 10.79
N ILE A 55 5.56 1.24 11.27
CA ILE A 55 5.52 -0.02 10.53
C ILE A 55 4.07 -0.48 10.31
N SER A 56 3.23 -0.45 11.34
CA SER A 56 1.82 -0.85 11.20
C SER A 56 1.04 0.03 10.21
N ALA A 57 1.28 1.34 10.18
CA ALA A 57 0.67 2.22 9.18
C ALA A 57 1.18 1.91 7.75
N LEU A 58 2.47 1.60 7.62
CA LEU A 58 3.04 1.18 6.33
C LEU A 58 2.50 -0.16 5.84
N GLU A 59 2.28 -1.11 6.75
CA GLU A 59 1.67 -2.40 6.45
C GLU A 59 0.25 -2.19 5.95
N ASN A 60 -0.57 -1.42 6.67
CA ASN A 60 -1.93 -1.10 6.24
C ASN A 60 -1.98 -0.49 4.83
N LEU A 61 -1.16 0.54 4.57
CA LEU A 61 -1.09 1.13 3.22
C LEU A 61 -0.66 0.10 2.15
N GLN A 62 0.30 -0.78 2.47
CA GLN A 62 0.75 -1.82 1.55
C GLN A 62 -0.34 -2.85 1.25
N ASP A 63 -1.16 -3.19 2.24
CA ASP A 63 -2.24 -4.17 2.10
C ASP A 63 -3.32 -3.63 1.16
N GLN A 64 -3.75 -2.37 1.34
CA GLN A 64 -4.75 -1.75 0.45
C GLN A 64 -4.23 -1.61 -0.98
N LEU A 65 -3.01 -1.12 -1.16
CA LEU A 65 -2.38 -1.03 -2.48
C LEU A 65 -2.10 -2.41 -3.10
N GLY A 66 -1.91 -3.44 -2.27
CA GLY A 66 -1.80 -4.83 -2.70
C GLY A 66 -3.10 -5.33 -3.30
N ALA A 67 -4.21 -5.17 -2.58
CA ALA A 67 -5.54 -5.56 -3.05
C ALA A 67 -5.94 -4.84 -4.35
N LEU A 68 -5.66 -3.52 -4.45
CA LEU A 68 -5.90 -2.77 -5.68
C LEU A 68 -5.07 -3.28 -6.87
N ASN A 69 -3.81 -3.66 -6.63
CA ASN A 69 -2.98 -4.27 -7.65
C ASN A 69 -3.50 -5.66 -8.08
N ASP A 70 -3.99 -6.45 -7.13
CA ASP A 70 -4.50 -7.79 -7.42
C ASP A 70 -5.77 -7.68 -8.30
N LEU A 71 -6.65 -6.73 -8.01
CA LEU A 71 -7.80 -6.41 -8.88
C LEU A 71 -7.37 -5.96 -10.28
N ALA A 72 -6.33 -5.13 -10.40
CA ALA A 72 -5.84 -4.65 -11.69
C ALA A 72 -5.17 -5.74 -12.54
N THR A 73 -4.52 -6.71 -11.89
CA THR A 73 -3.72 -7.75 -12.58
C THR A 73 -4.51 -9.04 -12.83
N ALA A 74 -5.56 -9.30 -12.03
CA ALA A 74 -6.35 -10.52 -12.11
C ALA A 74 -7.00 -10.80 -13.48
N PRO A 75 -7.61 -9.84 -14.21
CA PRO A 75 -8.20 -10.11 -15.52
C PRO A 75 -7.18 -10.64 -16.54
N GLN A 76 -5.99 -10.05 -16.57
CA GLN A 76 -4.92 -10.46 -17.46
C GLN A 76 -4.38 -11.85 -17.08
N LEU A 77 -4.26 -12.13 -15.78
CA LEU A 77 -3.82 -13.43 -15.29
C LEU A 77 -4.83 -14.54 -15.63
N LEU A 78 -6.12 -14.29 -15.44
CA LEU A 78 -7.20 -15.22 -15.81
C LEU A 78 -7.19 -15.53 -17.32
N LYS A 79 -6.98 -14.50 -18.15
CA LYS A 79 -6.83 -14.67 -19.60
C LYS A 79 -5.63 -15.56 -19.95
N GLN A 80 -4.47 -15.35 -19.30
CA GLN A 80 -3.28 -16.17 -19.52
C GLN A 80 -3.47 -17.64 -19.09
N LEU A 81 -4.33 -17.87 -18.10
CA LEU A 81 -4.65 -19.21 -17.60
C LEU A 81 -5.81 -19.87 -18.38
N GLY A 82 -6.43 -19.19 -19.35
CA GLY A 82 -7.59 -19.71 -20.08
C GLY A 82 -8.89 -19.74 -19.25
N LEU A 83 -8.95 -18.96 -18.18
CA LEU A 83 -10.07 -18.89 -17.21
C LEU A 83 -10.89 -17.61 -17.36
N ALA A 84 -10.77 -16.89 -18.47
CA ALA A 84 -11.44 -15.60 -18.67
C ALA A 84 -12.98 -15.71 -18.67
N ASP A 85 -13.51 -16.85 -19.13
CA ASP A 85 -14.95 -17.11 -19.21
C ASP A 85 -15.48 -17.86 -17.98
N ASP A 86 -14.64 -18.06 -16.95
CA ASP A 86 -15.04 -18.77 -15.74
C ASP A 86 -15.94 -17.86 -14.86
N PRO A 87 -17.18 -18.28 -14.56
CA PRO A 87 -18.12 -17.48 -13.78
C PRO A 87 -17.65 -17.25 -12.32
N ASP A 88 -16.85 -18.16 -11.76
CA ASP A 88 -16.25 -17.97 -10.43
C ASP A 88 -15.13 -16.93 -10.46
N ALA A 89 -14.41 -16.84 -11.58
CA ALA A 89 -13.40 -15.81 -11.80
C ALA A 89 -14.02 -14.40 -11.91
N ALA A 90 -15.18 -14.27 -12.56
CA ALA A 90 -15.90 -13.00 -12.65
C ALA A 90 -16.39 -12.50 -11.27
N ARG A 91 -16.82 -13.41 -10.37
CA ARG A 91 -17.22 -13.05 -9.00
C ARG A 91 -16.08 -12.51 -8.15
N LEU A 92 -14.85 -12.97 -8.38
CA LEU A 92 -13.66 -12.48 -7.67
C LEU A 92 -13.34 -11.02 -8.01
N LEU A 93 -13.65 -10.60 -9.24
CA LEU A 93 -13.33 -9.27 -9.80
C LEU A 93 -14.39 -8.19 -9.53
N ALA A 94 -15.48 -8.50 -8.83
CA ALA A 94 -16.64 -7.62 -8.70
C ALA A 94 -16.29 -6.18 -8.27
N GLU A 95 -16.79 -5.21 -9.03
CA GLU A 95 -16.39 -3.79 -9.05
C GLU A 95 -16.55 -3.08 -7.71
N GLY A 96 -17.60 -3.38 -6.92
CA GLY A 96 -17.88 -2.68 -5.66
C GLY A 96 -16.82 -2.84 -4.55
N LYS A 97 -15.82 -3.69 -4.73
CA LYS A 97 -14.64 -3.75 -3.83
C LYS A 97 -13.62 -2.66 -4.13
N ARG A 98 -13.57 -2.14 -5.36
CA ARG A 98 -12.51 -1.26 -5.83
C ARG A 98 -12.61 0.13 -5.20
N GLU A 99 -13.80 0.74 -5.18
CA GLU A 99 -14.01 2.07 -4.59
C GLU A 99 -13.69 2.06 -3.09
N ALA A 100 -14.18 1.05 -2.37
CA ALA A 100 -13.91 0.90 -0.94
C ALA A 100 -12.40 0.71 -0.65
N LEU A 101 -11.69 -0.04 -1.49
CA LEU A 101 -10.23 -0.19 -1.39
C LEU A 101 -9.48 1.12 -1.70
N LEU A 102 -10.00 1.94 -2.61
CA LEU A 102 -9.43 3.25 -2.92
C LEU A 102 -9.57 4.21 -1.74
N GLU A 103 -10.76 4.28 -1.16
CA GLU A 103 -11.02 5.07 0.06
C GLU A 103 -10.11 4.61 1.20
N ALA A 104 -10.05 3.30 1.47
CA ALA A 104 -9.17 2.73 2.50
C ALA A 104 -7.68 3.01 2.22
N ALA A 105 -7.26 3.01 0.95
CA ALA A 105 -5.88 3.33 0.59
C ALA A 105 -5.54 4.82 0.79
N VAL A 106 -6.50 5.72 0.55
CA VAL A 106 -6.37 7.16 0.84
C VAL A 106 -6.25 7.37 2.34
N ASP A 107 -7.16 6.81 3.13
CA ASP A 107 -7.14 6.92 4.60
C ASP A 107 -5.82 6.39 5.18
N ALA A 108 -5.37 5.21 4.73
CA ALA A 108 -4.11 4.62 5.18
C ALA A 108 -2.89 5.49 4.79
N HIS A 109 -2.97 6.22 3.68
CA HIS A 109 -1.92 7.14 3.26
C HIS A 109 -1.89 8.40 4.11
N GLU A 110 -3.05 8.98 4.40
CA GLU A 110 -3.19 10.15 5.29
C GLU A 110 -2.67 9.82 6.69
N ASP A 111 -3.10 8.71 7.27
CA ASP A 111 -2.61 8.21 8.56
C ASP A 111 -1.08 8.08 8.60
N LEU A 112 -0.49 7.53 7.54
CA LEU A 112 0.96 7.40 7.43
C LEU A 112 1.67 8.75 7.32
N ILE A 113 1.07 9.74 6.64
CA ILE A 113 1.65 11.08 6.49
C ILE A 113 1.61 11.85 7.80
N ASP A 114 0.50 11.73 8.53
CA ASP A 114 0.21 12.45 9.77
C ASP A 114 0.99 11.94 10.97
N MET A 115 1.55 10.73 10.86
CA MET A 115 2.54 10.27 11.81
C MET A 115 3.72 11.25 11.89
N LYS A 116 3.79 11.99 13.00
CA LYS A 116 4.91 12.88 13.34
C LYS A 116 6.24 12.15 13.08
N GLN A 117 7.10 12.74 12.26
CA GLN A 117 8.45 12.24 12.00
C GLN A 117 9.12 11.91 13.34
N PHE A 118 9.45 10.64 13.53
CA PHE A 118 10.14 10.21 14.74
C PHE A 118 11.66 10.21 14.59
N TRP A 119 12.15 10.30 13.35
CA TRP A 119 13.55 10.50 13.00
C TRP A 119 13.82 12.01 12.82
N ARG A 120 14.87 12.50 13.49
CA ARG A 120 15.59 13.74 13.17
C ARG A 120 17.04 13.35 12.97
#